data_AF-A0AAW6H1Z6-F1
#
_entry.id   AF-A0AAW6H1Z6-F1
#
_cell.length_a   1.000
_cell.length_b   1.000
_cell.length_c   1.000
_cell.angle_alpha   90.00
_cell.angle_beta   90.00
_cell.angle_gamma   90.00
#
_symmetry.space_group_name_H-M   'P 1'
#
loop_
_entity.id
_entity.type
_entity.pdbx_description
1 polymer ?
#
loop_
_entity_poly.entity_id
_entity_poly.type
_entity_poly.pdbx_seq_one_letter_code
_entity_poly.pdbx_strand_id
1 'polypeptide(L)' 'AVAQEVCQQLDITLDEVVYIGDDVNCIDLLKRVGVKACPADACEEVKAIDNIHIMTKNGGDGCVREFIKNLL' A
#
# COMPACT_ATOMS: atom_id res chain seq x y z
N ALA A 1 14.64 -3.36 2.36
CA ALA A 1 15.26 -3.77 3.63
C ALA A 1 14.37 -4.81 4.33
N VAL A 2 13.39 -4.47 5.17
CA VAL A 2 12.53 -5.51 5.82
C VAL A 2 11.54 -6.18 4.84
N ALA A 3 10.82 -5.41 4.03
CA ALA A 3 9.86 -6.01 3.08
C ALA A 3 10.53 -6.99 2.09
N GLN A 4 11.77 -6.71 1.70
CA GLN A 4 12.55 -7.60 0.83
C GLN A 4 12.96 -8.89 1.54
N GLU A 5 13.33 -8.83 2.82
CA GLU A 5 13.61 -10.02 3.63
C GLU A 5 12.36 -10.90 3.79
N VAL A 6 11.19 -10.29 4.03
CA VAL A 6 9.90 -11.00 4.08
C VAL A 6 9.58 -11.66 2.73
N CYS A 7 9.79 -10.94 1.62
CA CYS A 7 9.61 -11.50 0.28
C CYS A 7 10.52 -12.71 0.03
N GLN A 8 11.79 -12.63 0.44
CA GLN A 8 12.74 -13.74 0.34
C GLN A 8 12.32 -14.96 1.16
N GLN A 9 11.78 -14.75 2.37
CA GLN A 9 11.29 -15.84 3.23
C GLN A 9 10.06 -16.54 2.65
N LEU A 10 9.24 -15.80 1.90
CA LEU A 10 8.01 -16.29 1.29
C LEU A 10 8.20 -16.77 -0.16
N ASP A 11 9.40 -16.65 -0.72
CA ASP A 11 9.72 -16.93 -2.13
C ASP A 11 8.83 -16.16 -3.12
N ILE A 12 8.62 -14.86 -2.84
CA ILE A 12 7.85 -13.94 -3.69
C ILE A 12 8.67 -12.71 -4.05
N THR A 13 8.18 -11.95 -5.03
CA THR A 13 8.74 -10.66 -5.47
C THR A 13 7.89 -9.49 -4.95
N LEU A 14 8.43 -8.26 -4.97
CA LEU A 14 7.66 -7.06 -4.60
C LEU A 14 6.48 -6.80 -5.57
N ASP A 15 6.57 -7.28 -6.82
CA ASP A 15 5.47 -7.19 -7.80
C ASP A 15 4.26 -8.04 -7.40
N GLU A 16 4.44 -9.03 -6.52
CA GLU A 16 3.37 -9.87 -5.96
C GLU A 16 2.83 -9.33 -4.64
N VAL A 17 3.36 -8.20 -4.17
CA VAL A 17 3.00 -7.60 -2.89
C VAL A 17 1.97 -6.49 -3.09
N VAL A 18 1.01 -6.45 -2.18
CA VAL A 18 0.17 -5.29 -1.94
C VAL A 18 0.65 -4.56 -0.69
N TYR A 19 0.79 -3.24 -0.78
CA TYR A 19 1.09 -2.41 0.38
C TYR A 19 0.13 -1.23 0.52
N ILE A 20 -0.38 -1.03 1.73
CA ILE A 20 -1.23 0.09 2.12
C ILE A 20 -0.45 0.96 3.10
N GLY A 21 -0.16 2.20 2.74
CA GLY A 21 0.61 3.14 3.55
C GLY A 21 0.09 4.57 3.43
N ASP A 22 0.38 5.40 4.43
CA ASP A 22 -0.26 6.71 4.63
C ASP A 22 0.70 7.89 4.79
N ASP A 23 1.99 7.64 5.05
CA ASP A 23 2.98 8.69 5.34
C ASP A 23 4.23 8.63 4.43
N VAL A 24 5.09 9.65 4.50
CA VAL A 24 6.26 9.87 3.64
C VAL A 24 7.25 8.69 3.68
N ASN A 25 7.40 8.03 4.83
CA ASN A 25 8.27 6.86 4.98
C ASN A 25 7.76 5.62 4.20
N CYS A 26 6.49 5.60 3.79
CA CYS A 26 5.90 4.53 2.99
C CYS A 26 6.21 4.68 1.49
N ILE A 27 6.57 5.89 1.02
CA ILE A 27 6.66 6.24 -0.40
C ILE A 27 7.61 5.30 -1.16
N ASP A 28 8.78 5.02 -0.59
CA ASP A 28 9.79 4.19 -1.25
C ASP A 28 9.32 2.74 -1.48
N LEU A 29 8.50 2.20 -0.57
CA LEU A 29 7.92 0.87 -0.71
C LEU A 29 6.71 0.89 -1.65
N LEU A 30 5.82 1.89 -1.50
CA LEU A 30 4.66 2.09 -2.39
C LEU A 30 5.07 2.20 -3.87
N LYS A 31 6.22 2.80 -4.16
CA LYS A 31 6.75 2.91 -5.53
C LYS A 31 7.28 1.58 -6.11
N ARG A 32 7.49 0.55 -5.29
CA ARG A 32 8.15 -0.71 -5.70
C ARG A 32 7.24 -1.93 -5.67
N VAL A 33 6.08 -1.85 -5.03
CA VAL A 33 5.13 -2.96 -4.93
C VAL A 33 4.23 -3.05 -6.16
N GLY A 34 3.71 -4.25 -6.44
CA GLY A 34 2.79 -4.48 -7.56
C GLY A 34 1.46 -3.75 -7.41
N VAL A 35 0.91 -3.71 -6.18
CA VAL A 35 -0.30 -2.95 -5.87
C VAL A 35 -0.05 -2.01 -4.69
N LYS A 36 -0.34 -0.74 -4.91
CA LYS A 36 -0.16 0.35 -3.95
C LYS A 36 -1.50 0.97 -3.64
N ALA A 37 -1.78 1.14 -2.36
CA ALA A 37 -2.98 1.81 -1.89
C ALA A 37 -2.69 2.70 -0.68
N CYS A 38 -3.59 3.62 -0.39
CA CYS A 38 -3.53 4.45 0.81
C CYS A 38 -4.94 4.76 1.34
N PRO A 39 -5.09 5.05 2.64
CA PRO A 39 -6.35 5.54 3.18
C PRO A 39 -6.68 6.96 2.70
N ALA A 40 -7.93 7.38 2.87
CA ALA A 40 -8.40 8.71 2.48
C ALA A 40 -7.67 9.86 3.20
N ASP A 41 -7.18 9.62 4.42
CA ASP A 41 -6.47 10.56 5.28
C ASP A 41 -4.93 10.47 5.19
N ALA A 42 -4.39 9.76 4.18
CA ALA A 42 -2.96 9.76 3.89
C ALA A 42 -2.43 11.16 3.55
N CYS A 43 -1.12 11.37 3.69
CA CYS A 43 -0.47 12.61 3.27
C CYS A 43 -0.56 12.82 1.74
N GLU A 44 -0.51 14.07 1.32
CA GLU A 44 -0.69 14.43 -0.09
C GLU A 44 0.42 13.86 -0.97
N GLU A 45 1.64 13.74 -0.44
CA GLU A 45 2.78 13.12 -1.11
C GLU A 45 2.54 11.64 -1.43
N VAL A 46 1.84 10.92 -0.56
CA VAL A 46 1.44 9.52 -0.80
C VAL A 46 0.32 9.45 -1.82
N LYS A 47 -0.71 10.30 -1.72
CA LYS A 47 -1.82 10.36 -2.69
C LYS A 47 -1.36 10.74 -4.10
N ALA A 48 -0.26 11.49 -4.21
CA ALA A 48 0.33 11.89 -5.48
C ALA A 48 1.14 10.78 -6.19
N ILE A 49 1.28 9.58 -5.59
CA ILE A 49 1.98 8.46 -6.25
C ILE A 49 1.15 7.94 -7.42
N ASP A 50 1.76 7.86 -8.61
CA ASP A 50 1.08 7.36 -9.81
C ASP A 50 0.45 5.97 -9.59
N ASN A 51 -0.79 5.81 -10.04
CA ASN A 51 -1.58 4.58 -9.95
C ASN A 51 -1.81 4.06 -8.53
N ILE A 52 -1.73 4.92 -7.50
CA ILE A 52 -2.11 4.54 -6.14
C ILE A 52 -3.64 4.45 -6.01
N HIS A 53 -4.12 3.39 -5.37
CA HIS A 53 -5.52 3.26 -5.01
C HIS A 53 -5.80 4.04 -3.72
N ILE A 54 -6.47 5.17 -3.86
CA ILE A 54 -6.93 5.97 -2.71
C ILE A 54 -8.28 5.40 -2.24
N MET A 55 -8.33 4.91 -1.01
CA MET A 55 -9.55 4.39 -0.40
C MET A 55 -10.51 5.52 -0.04
N THR A 56 -11.80 5.21 0.08
CA THR A 56 -12.80 6.19 0.56
C THR A 56 -12.79 6.33 2.07
N LYS A 57 -12.27 5.33 2.80
CA LYS A 57 -12.18 5.34 4.25
C LYS A 57 -10.79 5.72 4.78
N ASN A 58 -10.79 6.29 5.98
CA ASN A 58 -9.59 6.64 6.73
C ASN A 58 -8.87 5.41 7.31
N GLY A 59 -7.62 5.63 7.71
CA GLY A 59 -6.86 4.68 8.53
C GLY A 59 -7.64 4.31 9.80
N GLY A 60 -7.70 3.02 10.13
CA GLY A 60 -8.44 2.52 11.29
C GLY A 60 -9.97 2.44 11.13
N ASP A 61 -10.58 3.10 10.14
CA ASP A 61 -12.03 3.06 9.89
C ASP A 61 -12.45 1.91 8.93
N GLY A 62 -11.64 0.86 8.88
CA GLY A 62 -11.87 -0.26 7.97
C GLY A 62 -11.42 -0.01 6.53
N CYS A 63 -10.47 0.89 6.30
CA CYS A 63 -9.78 1.06 5.00
C CYS A 63 -9.26 -0.29 4.45
N VAL A 64 -8.59 -1.11 5.27
CA VAL A 64 -8.13 -2.45 4.84
C VAL A 64 -9.30 -3.35 4.40
N ARG A 65 -10.44 -3.27 5.10
CA ARG A 65 -11.64 -4.05 4.75
C ARG A 65 -12.27 -3.58 3.45
N GLU A 66 -12.31 -2.27 3.23
CA GLU A 66 -12.74 -1.68 1.97
C GLU A 66 -11.84 -2.18 0.82
N PHE A 67 -10.52 -2.07 1.00
CA PHE A 67 -9.56 -2.50 0.00
C PHE A 67 -9.71 -3.99 -0.36
N ILE A 68 -9.81 -4.88 0.63
CA ILE A 68 -10.03 -6.32 0.39
C ILE A 68 -11.35 -6.56 -0.34
N LYS A 69 -12.41 -5.80 -0.04
CA LYS A 69 -13.69 -5.91 -0.75
C LYS A 69 -13.57 -5.47 -2.22
N ASN A 70 -12.71 -4.52 -2.54
CA ASN A 70 -12.51 -4.06 -3.93
C ASN A 70 -11.66 -5.04 -4.77
N LEU A 71 -10.89 -5.92 -4.12
CA LEU A 71 -10.07 -6.96 -4.74
C LEU A 71 -10.82 -8.26 -5.05
N LEU A 72 -11.84 -8.60 -4.25
CA LEU A 72 -12.67 -9.80 -4.37
C LEU A 72 -13.88 -9.57 -5.29
#